data_AF-A0A0S4IJ67-F1
#
_entry.id   AF-A0A0S4IJ67-F1
#
_cell.length_a   1.000
_cell.length_b   1.000
_cell.length_c   1.000
_cell.angle_alpha   90.00
_cell.angle_beta   90.00
_cell.angle_gamma   90.00
#
_symmetry.space_group_name_H-M   'P 1'
#
loop_
_entity.id
_entity.type
_entity.pdbx_description
1 polymer ?
#
loop_
_entity_poly.entity_id
_entity_poly.type
_entity_poly.pdbx_seq_one_letter_code
_entity_poly.pdbx_strand_id
1 'polypeptide(L)'
;MSRTLVADLPPMTADDLARFEREGGVWGKQRAIRREQLRVAATVTAVTTLAGFGYVKLIRHNTWYVVAGTLPIFSLFGFVAGNAVGQVQYPSIANNKETTMMRRTWWAKECSKNWDLSQIDRGFWKASYPQFAVPTSSSA
;
A
#
# COMPACT_ATOMS: atom_id res chain seq x y z
N MET A 1 -9.48 28.05 28.53
CA MET A 1 -10.15 27.13 27.59
C MET A 1 -9.20 26.87 26.43
N SER A 2 -8.72 25.63 26.27
CA SER A 2 -7.96 25.24 25.08
C SER A 2 -8.89 25.22 23.87
N ARG A 3 -8.58 26.02 22.85
CA ARG A 3 -9.29 25.95 21.56
C ARG A 3 -8.69 24.79 20.77
N THR A 4 -9.45 23.71 20.61
CA THR A 4 -9.07 22.60 19.73
C THR A 4 -9.32 23.03 18.29
N LEU A 5 -8.25 23.29 17.53
CA LEU A 5 -8.34 23.55 16.09
C LEU A 5 -8.46 22.22 15.36
N VAL A 6 -9.51 22.07 14.56
CA VAL A 6 -9.66 20.92 13.66
C VAL A 6 -8.92 21.25 12.36
N ALA A 7 -7.96 20.39 12.01
CA ALA A 7 -7.15 20.54 10.81
C ALA A 7 -7.83 19.83 9.63
N ASP A 8 -8.10 20.58 8.56
CA ASP A 8 -8.45 20.00 7.26
C ASP A 8 -7.18 19.92 6.42
N LEU A 9 -6.68 18.70 6.22
CA LEU A 9 -5.40 18.43 5.56
C LEU A 9 -5.65 18.11 4.08
N PRO A 10 -4.85 18.67 3.15
CA PRO A 10 -4.94 18.30 1.74
C PRO A 10 -4.60 16.81 1.56
N PRO A 11 -5.08 16.17 0.49
CA PRO A 11 -4.71 14.79 0.21
C PRO A 11 -3.20 14.67 -0.09
N MET A 12 -2.58 13.58 0.33
CA MET A 12 -1.17 13.31 -0.01
C MET A 12 -1.03 13.01 -1.50
N THR A 13 0.01 13.59 -2.13
CA THR A 13 0.39 13.23 -3.50
C THR A 13 1.15 11.90 -3.55
N ALA A 14 1.38 11.39 -4.76
CA ALA A 14 2.21 10.20 -4.96
C ALA A 14 3.66 10.41 -4.48
N ASP A 15 4.19 11.62 -4.65
CA ASP A 15 5.54 11.98 -4.22
C ASP A 15 5.64 12.07 -2.69
N ASP A 16 4.62 12.61 -2.03
CA ASP A 16 4.54 12.63 -0.56
C ASP A 16 4.44 11.23 0.03
N LEU A 17 3.71 10.33 -0.65
CA LEU A 17 3.67 8.91 -0.27
C LEU A 17 5.05 8.26 -0.43
N ALA A 18 5.78 8.56 -1.50
CA ALA A 18 7.13 8.07 -1.71
C ALA A 18 8.12 8.64 -0.68
N ARG A 19 7.91 9.87 -0.21
CA ARG A 19 8.66 10.46 0.91
C ARG A 19 8.33 9.78 2.22
N PHE A 20 7.05 9.52 2.51
CA PHE A 20 6.65 8.76 3.69
C PHE A 20 7.28 7.36 3.70
N GLU A 21 7.41 6.70 2.54
CA GLU A 21 8.11 5.41 2.46
C GLU A 21 9.60 5.49 2.84
N ARG A 22 10.25 6.62 2.58
CA ARG A 22 11.67 6.86 2.89
C ARG A 22 11.90 7.38 4.31
N GLU A 23 11.08 8.35 4.73
CA GLU A 23 11.24 9.12 5.97
C GLU A 23 10.36 8.59 7.12
N GLY A 24 9.29 7.84 6.82
CA GLY A 24 8.31 7.33 7.79
C GLY A 24 8.79 6.17 8.65
N GLY A 25 10.09 5.89 8.66
CA GLY A 25 10.72 4.89 9.51
C GLY A 25 10.13 3.49 9.33
N VAL A 26 9.74 2.88 10.44
CA VAL A 26 9.18 1.51 10.47
C VAL A 26 7.89 1.40 9.65
N TRP A 27 7.02 2.40 9.70
CA TRP A 27 5.73 2.42 8.99
C TRP A 27 5.90 2.65 7.49
N GLY A 28 6.95 3.37 7.08
CA GLY A 28 7.33 3.53 5.67
C GLY A 28 7.78 2.21 5.04
N LYS A 29 8.43 1.33 5.81
CA LYS A 29 8.93 0.02 5.34
C LYS A 29 7.83 -1.02 5.09
N GLN A 30 6.64 -0.86 5.65
CA GLN A 30 5.59 -1.87 5.54
C GLN A 30 5.17 -2.14 4.08
N ARG A 31 5.16 -1.11 3.22
CA ARG A 31 4.83 -1.29 1.81
C ARG A 31 5.92 -2.06 1.06
N ALA A 32 7.19 -1.85 1.40
CA ALA A 32 8.30 -2.63 0.84
C ALA A 32 8.18 -4.11 1.24
N ILE A 33 7.91 -4.38 2.52
CA ILE A 33 7.72 -5.74 3.03
C ILE A 33 6.55 -6.45 2.35
N ARG A 34 5.42 -5.77 2.16
CA ARG A 34 4.30 -6.32 1.39
C ARG A 34 4.65 -6.62 -0.05
N ARG A 35 5.49 -5.79 -0.69
CA ARG A 35 5.98 -6.08 -2.05
C ARG A 35 6.80 -7.36 -2.06
N GLU A 36 7.65 -7.59 -1.07
CA GLU A 36 8.41 -8.85 -0.99
C GLU A 36 7.52 -10.06 -0.70
N GLN A 37 6.54 -9.94 0.21
CA GLN A 37 5.54 -10.99 0.45
C GLN A 37 4.79 -11.37 -0.84
N LEU A 38 4.35 -10.36 -1.60
CA LEU A 38 3.66 -10.57 -2.88
C LEU A 38 4.57 -11.18 -3.94
N ARG A 39 5.85 -10.80 -3.97
CA ARG A 39 6.83 -11.41 -4.87
C ARG A 39 7.02 -12.88 -4.56
N VAL A 40 7.19 -13.23 -3.28
CA VAL A 40 7.29 -14.63 -2.85
C VAL A 40 6.00 -15.40 -3.20
N ALA A 41 4.84 -14.81 -2.94
CA ALA A 41 3.57 -15.44 -3.31
C ALA A 41 3.51 -15.69 -4.82
N ALA A 42 3.84 -14.68 -5.64
CA ALA A 42 3.84 -14.80 -7.09
C ALA A 42 4.85 -15.83 -7.62
N THR A 43 6.06 -15.90 -7.05
CA THR A 43 7.06 -16.89 -7.47
C THR A 43 6.63 -18.30 -7.13
N VAL A 44 6.13 -18.53 -5.92
CA VAL A 44 5.61 -19.86 -5.52
C VAL A 44 4.41 -20.24 -6.38
N THR A 45 3.47 -19.33 -6.62
CA THR A 45 2.35 -19.55 -7.55
C THR A 45 2.82 -19.92 -8.94
N ALA A 46 3.80 -19.21 -9.51
CA ALA A 46 4.31 -19.50 -10.84
C ALA A 46 4.96 -20.88 -10.89
N VAL A 47 5.80 -21.22 -9.90
CA VAL A 47 6.47 -22.52 -9.81
C VAL A 47 5.46 -23.66 -9.67
N THR A 48 4.48 -23.56 -8.78
CA THR A 48 3.47 -24.62 -8.61
C THR A 48 2.59 -24.76 -9.84
N THR A 49 2.24 -23.66 -10.50
CA THR A 49 1.42 -23.67 -11.72
C THR A 49 2.17 -24.33 -12.87
N LEU A 50 3.45 -24.00 -13.06
CA LEU A 50 4.30 -24.61 -14.09
C LEU A 50 4.56 -26.10 -13.80
N ALA A 51 4.79 -26.46 -12.53
CA ALA A 51 4.95 -27.86 -12.14
C ALA A 51 3.66 -28.66 -12.36
N GLY A 52 2.49 -28.10 -11.99
CA GLY A 52 1.18 -28.69 -12.24
C GLY A 52 0.89 -28.85 -13.73
N PHE A 53 1.22 -27.84 -14.53
CA PHE A 53 1.13 -27.92 -16.00
C PHE A 53 1.98 -29.07 -16.55
N GLY A 54 3.27 -29.14 -16.17
CA GLY A 54 4.18 -30.19 -16.59
C GLY A 54 3.67 -31.58 -16.18
N TYR A 55 3.17 -31.73 -14.96
CA TYR A 55 2.61 -32.98 -14.48
C TYR A 55 1.38 -33.43 -15.28
N VAL A 56 0.39 -32.54 -15.46
CA VAL A 56 -0.87 -32.88 -16.14
C VAL A 56 -0.66 -33.11 -17.63
N LYS A 57 0.18 -32.30 -18.28
CA LYS A 57 0.37 -32.36 -19.74
C LYS A 57 1.47 -33.33 -20.18
N LEU A 58 2.63 -33.31 -19.54
CA LEU A 58 3.80 -34.07 -19.99
C LEU A 58 3.87 -35.47 -19.38
N ILE A 59 3.48 -35.62 -18.11
CA ILE A 59 3.56 -36.92 -17.41
C ILE A 59 2.26 -37.72 -17.58
N ARG A 60 1.10 -37.08 -17.37
CA ARG A 60 -0.21 -37.74 -17.46
C ARG A 60 -0.83 -37.72 -18.86
N HIS A 61 -0.21 -37.02 -19.82
CA HIS A 61 -0.67 -36.90 -21.21
C HIS A 61 -2.15 -36.51 -21.37
N ASN A 62 -2.68 -35.70 -20.44
CA ASN A 62 -4.09 -35.33 -20.45
C ASN A 62 -4.43 -34.36 -21.60
N THR A 63 -5.74 -34.26 -21.88
CA THR A 63 -6.28 -33.30 -22.85
C THR A 63 -6.07 -31.86 -22.39
N TRP A 64 -6.03 -30.93 -23.35
CA TRP A 64 -5.90 -29.49 -23.07
C TRP A 64 -7.03 -28.95 -22.19
N TYR A 65 -8.23 -29.53 -22.30
CA TYR A 65 -9.36 -29.18 -21.44
C TYR A 65 -9.09 -29.48 -19.96
N VAL A 66 -8.53 -30.66 -19.65
CA VAL A 66 -8.16 -31.04 -18.28
C VAL A 66 -7.02 -30.16 -17.74
N VAL A 67 -6.05 -29.82 -18.59
CA VAL A 67 -4.98 -28.87 -18.23
C VAL A 67 -5.57 -27.52 -17.85
N ALA A 68 -6.44 -26.94 -18.68
CA ALA A 68 -7.08 -25.66 -18.40
C ALA A 68 -7.90 -25.68 -17.10
N GLY A 69 -8.62 -26.76 -16.81
CA GLY A 69 -9.41 -26.89 -15.59
C GLY A 69 -8.58 -27.05 -14.31
N THR A 70 -7.35 -27.57 -14.41
CA THR A 70 -6.49 -27.82 -13.25
C THR A 70 -5.54 -26.67 -12.92
N LEU A 71 -5.22 -25.80 -13.89
CA LEU A 71 -4.37 -24.63 -13.68
C LEU A 71 -4.83 -23.72 -12.52
N PRO A 72 -6.13 -23.35 -12.40
CA PRO A 72 -6.60 -22.54 -11.28
C PRO A 72 -6.34 -23.17 -9.91
N ILE A 73 -6.41 -24.50 -9.83
CA ILE A 73 -6.19 -25.25 -8.58
C ILE A 73 -4.73 -25.13 -8.15
N PHE A 74 -3.78 -25.36 -9.08
CA PHE A 74 -2.35 -25.22 -8.80
C PHE A 74 -1.94 -23.77 -8.51
N SER A 75 -2.56 -22.81 -9.19
CA SER A 75 -2.31 -21.39 -8.94
C SER A 75 -2.85 -20.95 -7.58
N LEU A 76 -4.07 -21.34 -7.21
CA LEU A 76 -4.65 -21.04 -5.91
C LEU A 76 -3.82 -21.67 -4.78
N PHE A 77 -3.46 -22.95 -4.92
CA PHE A 77 -2.61 -23.64 -3.96
C PHE A 77 -1.27 -22.92 -3.78
N GLY A 78 -0.59 -22.60 -4.89
CA GLY A 78 0.67 -21.87 -4.84
C GLY A 78 0.55 -20.48 -4.24
N PHE A 79 -0.55 -19.78 -4.48
CA PHE A 79 -0.78 -18.46 -3.90
C PHE A 79 -0.99 -18.54 -2.39
N VAL A 80 -1.76 -19.51 -1.90
CA VAL A 80 -1.97 -19.71 -0.46
C VAL A 80 -0.66 -20.12 0.23
N ALA A 81 0.05 -21.11 -0.33
CA ALA A 81 1.34 -21.54 0.20
C ALA A 81 2.37 -20.41 0.18
N GLY A 82 2.44 -19.68 -0.94
CA GLY A 82 3.36 -18.56 -1.12
C GLY A 82 3.07 -17.38 -0.20
N ASN A 83 1.80 -17.09 0.10
CA ASN A 83 1.46 -16.09 1.12
C ASN A 83 1.89 -16.52 2.52
N ALA A 84 1.68 -17.79 2.89
CA ALA A 84 2.11 -18.32 4.18
C ALA A 84 3.64 -18.21 4.33
N VAL A 85 4.39 -18.65 3.32
CA VAL A 85 5.86 -18.55 3.29
C VAL A 85 6.31 -17.08 3.32
N GLY A 86 5.67 -16.22 2.52
CA GLY A 86 5.97 -14.79 2.47
C GLY A 86 5.79 -14.11 3.83
N GLN A 87 4.73 -14.45 4.58
CA GLN A 87 4.50 -13.90 5.92
C GLN A 87 5.54 -14.35 6.95
N VAL A 88 6.03 -15.59 6.84
CA VAL A 88 7.08 -16.11 7.72
C VAL A 88 8.44 -15.46 7.40
N GLN A 89 8.79 -15.35 6.12
CA GLN A 89 10.07 -14.81 5.68
C GLN A 89 10.16 -13.28 5.82
N TYR A 90 9.04 -12.59 5.63
CA TYR A 90 8.94 -11.14 5.70
C TYR A 90 7.82 -10.74 6.68
N PRO A 91 8.05 -10.83 8.00
CA PRO A 91 7.02 -10.55 8.99
C PRO A 91 6.55 -9.09 8.93
N SER A 92 5.25 -8.87 9.16
CA SER A 92 4.69 -7.51 9.20
C SER A 92 5.18 -6.78 10.44
N ILE A 93 5.81 -5.62 10.27
CA ILE A 93 6.37 -4.85 11.39
C ILE A 93 5.33 -3.90 12.02
N ALA A 94 4.27 -3.57 11.29
CA ALA A 94 3.18 -2.72 11.78
C ALA A 94 1.83 -3.24 11.27
N ASN A 95 0.74 -2.91 11.95
CA ASN A 95 -0.60 -3.18 11.46
C ASN A 95 -1.02 -2.12 10.41
N ASN A 96 -1.90 -2.46 9.47
CA ASN A 96 -2.40 -1.52 8.46
C ASN A 96 -3.09 -0.30 9.09
N LYS A 97 -3.83 -0.51 10.19
CA LYS A 97 -4.48 0.57 10.93
C LYS A 97 -3.44 1.55 11.49
N GLU A 98 -2.39 1.02 12.13
CA GLU A 98 -1.30 1.81 12.69
C GLU A 98 -0.54 2.56 11.60
N THR A 99 -0.18 1.90 10.51
CA THR A 99 0.50 2.56 9.38
C THR A 99 -0.36 3.64 8.74
N THR A 100 -1.68 3.44 8.65
CA THR A 100 -2.59 4.47 8.13
C THR A 100 -2.67 5.67 9.08
N MET A 101 -2.76 5.43 10.39
CA MET A 101 -2.73 6.48 11.40
C MET A 101 -1.40 7.24 11.36
N MET A 102 -0.28 6.53 11.38
CA MET A 102 1.06 7.12 11.36
C MET A 102 1.34 7.89 10.07
N ARG A 103 0.80 7.44 8.94
CA ARG A 103 0.87 8.20 7.69
C ARG A 103 0.12 9.52 7.77
N ARG A 104 -1.08 9.52 8.33
CA ARG A 104 -1.86 10.75 8.55
C ARG A 104 -1.16 11.69 9.53
N THR A 105 -0.61 11.17 10.62
CA THR A 105 0.15 11.95 11.60
C THR A 105 1.43 12.53 11.00
N TRP A 106 2.17 11.73 10.22
CA TRP A 106 3.34 12.19 9.48
C TRP A 106 2.97 13.31 8.51
N TRP A 107 1.86 13.15 7.79
CA TRP A 107 1.37 14.16 6.86
C TRP A 107 0.93 15.46 7.53
N ALA A 108 0.22 15.35 8.65
CA ALA A 108 -0.16 16.50 9.46
C ALA A 108 1.07 17.29 9.93
N LYS A 109 2.11 16.57 10.38
CA LYS A 109 3.39 17.17 10.79
C LYS A 109 4.09 17.86 9.62
N GLU A 110 4.03 17.30 8.42
CA GLU A 110 4.64 17.90 7.24
C GLU A 110 3.91 19.17 6.81
N CYS A 111 2.57 19.15 6.84
CA CYS A 111 1.75 20.33 6.58
C CYS A 111 1.98 21.43 7.63
N SER A 112 2.16 21.06 8.91
CA SER A 112 2.35 22.04 9.98
C SER A 112 3.71 22.75 9.92
N LYS A 113 4.69 22.25 9.16
CA LYS A 113 5.97 22.96 8.97
C LYS A 113 5.78 24.31 8.27
N ASN A 114 4.76 24.41 7.41
CA ASN A 114 4.38 25.63 6.70
C ASN A 114 3.12 26.26 7.32
N TRP A 115 2.92 26.06 8.62
CA TRP A 115 1.78 26.62 9.34
C TRP A 115 1.83 28.15 9.28
N ASP A 116 0.75 28.75 8.80
CA ASP A 116 0.54 30.19 8.83
C ASP A 116 -0.80 30.49 9.52
N LEU A 117 -0.81 31.53 10.36
CA LEU A 117 -2.00 32.02 11.05
C LEU A 117 -3.05 32.55 10.07
N SER A 118 -2.64 32.97 8.86
CA SER A 118 -3.54 33.37 7.78
C SER A 118 -4.47 32.24 7.29
N GLN A 119 -4.15 30.98 7.60
CA GLN A 119 -4.87 29.79 7.17
C GLN A 119 -6.00 29.37 8.14
N ILE A 120 -6.25 30.16 9.18
CA ILE A 120 -7.30 29.88 10.18
C ILE A 120 -8.60 30.56 9.76
N ASP A 121 -9.63 29.77 9.49
CA ASP A 121 -10.97 30.22 9.12
C ASP A 121 -12.00 29.66 10.10
N ARG A 122 -12.68 30.53 10.84
CA ARG A 122 -13.76 30.20 11.80
C ARG A 122 -13.45 29.05 12.79
N GLY A 123 -12.19 28.92 13.22
CA GLY A 123 -11.76 27.89 14.17
C GLY A 123 -11.30 26.56 13.53
N PHE A 124 -11.16 26.53 12.21
CA PHE A 124 -10.53 25.44 11.47
C PHE A 124 -9.21 25.92 10.87
N TRP A 125 -8.21 25.06 10.86
CA TRP A 125 -6.99 25.31 10.09
C TRP A 125 -7.09 24.60 8.74
N LYS A 126 -7.12 25.40 7.66
CA LYS A 126 -7.07 24.92 6.28
C LYS A 126 -5.61 24.89 5.83
N ALA A 127 -4.94 23.76 6.04
CA ALA A 127 -3.53 23.64 5.73
C ALA A 127 -3.27 23.80 4.22
N SER A 128 -2.55 24.85 3.83
CA SER A 128 -2.13 25.04 2.43
C SER A 128 -0.74 24.45 2.24
N TYR A 129 -0.65 23.31 1.55
CA TYR A 129 0.65 22.73 1.17
C TYR A 129 1.07 23.29 -0.20
N PRO A 130 2.33 23.71 -0.41
CA PRO A 130 2.75 24.46 -1.60
C PRO A 130 2.56 23.73 -2.95
N GLN A 131 2.40 22.40 -2.94
CA GLN A 131 2.08 21.61 -4.13
C GLN A 131 0.58 21.56 -4.44
N PHE A 132 -0.26 21.98 -3.50
CA PHE A 132 -1.69 22.22 -3.64
C PHE A 132 -1.92 23.73 -3.69
N ALA A 133 -1.39 24.39 -4.74
CA ALA A 133 -2.03 25.61 -5.20
C ALA A 133 -3.42 25.20 -5.67
N VAL A 134 -4.43 25.36 -4.80
CA VAL A 134 -5.83 25.25 -5.19
C VAL A 134 -5.99 26.17 -6.41
N PRO A 135 -6.54 25.69 -7.54
CA PRO A 135 -6.82 26.59 -8.64
C PRO A 135 -7.77 27.64 -8.07
N THR A 136 -7.30 28.88 -7.99
CA THR A 136 -8.15 30.03 -7.76
C THR A 136 -9.10 30.08 -8.95
N SER A 137 -10.29 29.53 -8.81
CA SER A 137 -11.39 29.86 -9.70
C SER A 137 -11.73 31.32 -9.43
N SER A 138 -11.09 32.21 -10.17
CA SER A 138 -11.59 33.56 -10.41
C SER A 138 -12.93 33.44 -11.14
N SER A 139 -14.04 33.68 -10.44
CA SER A 139 -15.29 34.18 -11.03
C SER A 139 -16.37 34.37 -9.97
N ALA A 140 -16.54 35.60 -9.50
CA ALA A 140 -17.80 36.34 -9.39
C ALA A 140 -17.54 37.69 -8.72
#